data_AF-Q8W1K0-F1
#
_entry.id   AF-Q8W1K0-F1
#
_cell.length_a   1.000
_cell.length_b   1.000
_cell.length_c   1.000
_cell.angle_alpha   90.00
_cell.angle_beta   90.00
_cell.angle_gamma   90.00
#
_symmetry.space_group_name_H-M   'P 1'
#
loop_
_entity.id
_entity.type
_entity.pdbx_description
1 polymer ?
#
loop_
_entity_poly.entity_id
_entity_poly.type
_entity_poly.pdbx_seq_one_letter_code
_entity_poly.pdbx_strand_id
1 'polypeptide(L)'
;AVSRKKCVPLKSDLGEFPVPDPAILVKSLNLKDFNGKWYISSGLNPPFDTFDCLLHEFHTESNKLIGNLSWRIRTPDGGFFTRPAMQRFFQDPIHPGILYKHDNEYLHYKDDWYILSSKIQNEPDDYVFVYYRGSN
;
A
#
# COMPACT_ATOMS: atom_id res chain seq x y z
N ALA A 1 10.53 23.77 0.94
CA ALA A 1 11.06 23.19 -0.31
C ALA A 1 9.97 22.82 -1.34
N VAL A 2 8.80 23.49 -1.34
CA VAL A 2 7.74 23.32 -2.37
C VAL A 2 7.40 24.68 -2.99
N SER A 3 8.42 25.45 -3.39
CA SER A 3 8.24 26.83 -3.88
C SER A 3 8.72 27.04 -5.31
N ARG A 4 9.21 26.00 -5.98
CA ARG A 4 9.55 26.02 -7.40
C ARG A 4 8.82 24.84 -8.02
N LYS A 5 7.90 25.09 -8.96
CA LYS A 5 7.11 24.08 -9.70
C LYS A 5 8.01 23.11 -10.49
N LYS A 6 8.81 22.31 -9.80
CA LYS A 6 9.73 21.31 -10.35
C LYS A 6 9.25 19.94 -9.87
N CYS A 7 9.42 18.93 -10.71
CA CYS A 7 9.19 17.55 -10.31
C CYS A 7 10.05 17.20 -9.10
N VAL A 8 9.50 16.43 -8.17
CA VAL A 8 10.24 15.93 -7.02
C VAL A 8 11.30 14.96 -7.56
N PRO A 9 12.61 15.18 -7.31
CA PRO A 9 13.64 14.27 -7.80
C PRO A 9 13.49 12.90 -7.15
N LEU A 10 13.84 11.86 -7.91
CA LEU A 10 13.93 10.50 -7.41
C LEU A 10 14.89 10.44 -6.22
N LYS A 11 14.45 9.88 -5.10
CA LYS A 11 15.37 9.56 -3.99
C LYS A 11 16.08 8.25 -4.33
N SER A 12 17.38 8.20 -4.13
CA SER A 12 18.18 6.96 -4.31
C SER A 12 17.77 5.93 -3.24
N ASP A 13 17.62 4.67 -3.65
CA ASP A 13 17.38 3.54 -2.73
C ASP A 13 18.65 3.26 -1.92
N LEU A 14 18.52 3.38 -0.59
CA LEU A 14 19.62 3.12 0.35
C LEU A 14 19.74 1.64 0.72
N GLY A 15 18.79 0.80 0.30
CA GLY A 15 18.81 -0.65 0.58
C GLY A 15 18.39 -1.03 2.01
N GLU A 16 17.88 -0.09 2.81
CA GLU A 16 17.43 -0.32 4.19
C GLU A 16 16.28 -1.33 4.29
N PHE A 17 15.48 -1.44 3.23
CA PHE A 17 14.33 -2.31 3.12
C PHE A 17 14.50 -3.22 1.89
N PRO A 18 15.26 -4.33 1.94
CA PRO A 18 15.51 -5.19 0.78
C PRO A 18 14.25 -5.95 0.33
N VAL A 19 14.28 -6.53 -0.88
CA VAL A 19 13.20 -7.43 -1.33
C VAL A 19 13.26 -8.69 -0.45
N PRO A 20 12.16 -9.11 0.19
CA PRO A 20 12.17 -10.31 1.02
C PRO A 20 12.35 -11.56 0.15
N ASP A 21 12.95 -12.60 0.72
CA ASP A 21 13.04 -13.91 0.06
C ASP A 21 11.62 -14.45 -0.23
N PRO A 22 11.26 -14.80 -1.47
CA PRO A 22 9.96 -15.39 -1.78
C PRO A 22 9.62 -16.62 -0.93
N ALA A 23 10.61 -17.32 -0.37
CA ALA A 23 10.44 -18.43 0.55
C ALA A 23 9.64 -18.07 1.82
N ILE A 24 9.74 -16.83 2.32
CA ILE A 24 9.07 -16.40 3.56
C ILE A 24 7.66 -15.83 3.33
N LEU A 25 7.26 -15.64 2.07
CA LEU A 25 5.95 -15.10 1.72
C LEU A 25 4.87 -16.17 1.77
N VAL A 26 3.62 -15.74 1.96
CA VAL A 26 2.45 -16.63 1.86
C VAL A 26 2.43 -17.33 0.51
N LYS A 27 2.15 -18.64 0.51
CA LYS A 27 2.16 -19.49 -0.70
C LYS A 27 0.84 -19.48 -1.45
N SER A 28 -0.22 -19.06 -0.78
CA SER A 28 -1.56 -18.91 -1.34
C SER A 28 -2.14 -17.61 -0.85
N LEU A 29 -2.73 -16.85 -1.76
CA LEU A 29 -3.42 -15.61 -1.46
C LEU A 29 -4.53 -15.42 -2.48
N ASN A 30 -5.78 -15.32 -2.02
CA ASN A 30 -6.91 -14.99 -2.86
C ASN A 30 -7.21 -13.51 -2.71
N LEU A 31 -7.13 -12.74 -3.81
CA LEU A 31 -7.37 -11.28 -3.75
C LEU A 31 -8.76 -10.92 -3.22
N LYS A 32 -9.75 -11.82 -3.37
CA LYS A 32 -11.10 -11.59 -2.84
C LYS A 32 -11.14 -11.52 -1.32
N ASP A 33 -10.15 -12.08 -0.64
CA ASP A 33 -10.03 -12.05 0.82
C ASP A 33 -9.79 -10.62 1.33
N PHE A 34 -9.29 -9.72 0.47
CA PHE A 34 -9.18 -8.30 0.80
C PHE A 34 -10.50 -7.53 0.68
N ASN A 35 -11.54 -8.07 0.06
CA ASN A 35 -12.77 -7.30 -0.20
C ASN A 35 -13.39 -6.77 1.09
N GLY A 36 -13.72 -5.48 1.09
CA GLY A 36 -14.34 -4.80 2.21
C GLY A 36 -13.37 -3.87 2.95
N LYS A 37 -13.65 -3.68 4.24
CA LYS A 37 -13.05 -2.64 5.08
C LYS A 37 -11.94 -3.21 5.94
N TRP A 38 -10.75 -2.62 5.83
CA TRP A 38 -9.56 -2.98 6.59
C TRP A 38 -9.01 -1.76 7.33
N TYR A 39 -8.52 -1.99 8.53
CA TYR A 39 -7.88 -0.95 9.35
C TYR A 39 -6.39 -1.26 9.48
N ILE A 40 -5.54 -0.25 9.28
CA ILE A 40 -4.13 -0.34 9.68
C ILE A 40 -4.08 -0.12 11.19
N SER A 41 -3.87 -1.20 11.95
CA SER A 41 -3.80 -1.18 13.41
C SER A 41 -2.38 -1.11 13.97
N SER A 42 -1.37 -1.36 13.12
CA SER A 42 0.05 -1.30 13.46
C SER A 42 0.88 -1.09 12.21
N GLY A 43 2.04 -0.43 12.34
CA GLY A 43 3.00 -0.31 11.25
C GLY A 43 4.38 0.12 11.72
N LEU A 44 5.38 -0.23 10.91
CA LEU A 44 6.80 -0.04 11.21
C LEU A 44 7.29 1.38 10.90
N ASN A 45 6.58 2.10 10.03
CA ASN A 45 6.94 3.43 9.55
C ASN A 45 5.87 4.45 10.01
N PRO A 46 5.94 4.93 11.27
CA PRO A 46 4.87 5.72 11.88
C PRO A 46 4.38 6.93 11.06
N PRO A 47 5.25 7.70 10.36
CA PRO A 47 4.79 8.82 9.55
C PRO A 47 3.82 8.46 8.43
N PHE A 48 3.71 7.19 8.05
CA PHE A 48 2.81 6.69 7.01
C PHE A 48 1.76 5.73 7.56
N ASP A 49 2.10 5.03 8.65
CA ASP A 49 1.29 3.93 9.16
C ASP A 49 0.51 4.27 10.44
N THR A 50 0.72 5.43 11.07
CA THR A 50 0.08 5.80 12.35
C THR A 50 -0.71 7.11 12.29
N PHE A 51 -1.45 7.34 11.20
CA PHE A 51 -2.43 8.44 11.15
C PHE A 51 -3.76 8.07 11.82
N ASP A 52 -4.50 9.06 12.30
CA ASP A 52 -5.83 8.85 12.89
C ASP A 52 -6.81 8.28 11.86
N CYS A 53 -7.43 7.13 12.18
CA CYS A 53 -8.43 6.41 11.38
C CYS A 53 -7.98 6.05 9.94
N LEU A 54 -7.01 5.13 9.84
CA LEU A 54 -6.59 4.52 8.57
C LEU A 54 -7.53 3.38 8.16
N LEU A 55 -8.78 3.74 7.80
CA LEU A 55 -9.71 2.83 7.13
C LEU A 55 -9.41 2.79 5.63
N HIS A 56 -9.23 1.59 5.11
CA HIS A 56 -9.07 1.30 3.70
C HIS A 56 -10.19 0.40 3.24
N GLU A 57 -10.83 0.76 2.12
CA GLU A 57 -11.82 -0.10 1.48
C GLU A 57 -11.26 -0.65 0.17
N PHE A 58 -11.24 -1.98 0.09
CA PHE A 58 -10.72 -2.70 -1.06
C PHE A 58 -11.82 -3.46 -1.78
N HIS A 59 -11.66 -3.60 -3.08
CA HIS A 59 -12.47 -4.51 -3.89
C HIS A 59 -11.64 -5.11 -5.02
N THR A 60 -12.03 -6.30 -5.48
CA THR A 60 -11.43 -6.92 -6.66
C THR A 60 -12.15 -6.51 -7.94
N GLU A 61 -11.41 -6.06 -8.95
CA GLU A 61 -11.91 -5.75 -10.29
C GLU A 61 -10.98 -6.36 -11.34
N SER A 62 -11.50 -7.18 -12.26
CA SER A 62 -10.71 -7.78 -13.36
C SER A 62 -9.40 -8.44 -12.90
N ASN A 63 -9.44 -9.21 -11.80
CA ASN A 63 -8.28 -9.85 -11.14
C ASN A 63 -7.22 -8.88 -10.60
N LYS A 64 -7.59 -7.62 -10.34
CA LYS A 64 -6.76 -6.63 -9.66
C LYS A 64 -7.37 -6.31 -8.31
N LEU A 65 -6.52 -6.01 -7.34
CA LEU A 65 -6.95 -5.45 -6.07
C LEU A 65 -7.00 -3.93 -6.20
N ILE A 66 -8.17 -3.35 -5.98
CA ILE A 66 -8.42 -1.91 -6.07
C ILE A 66 -8.56 -1.37 -4.65
N GLY A 67 -7.68 -0.46 -4.26
CA GLY A 67 -7.71 0.22 -2.97
C GLY A 67 -8.18 1.66 -3.13
N ASN A 68 -9.27 2.03 -2.48
CA ASN A 68 -9.71 3.41 -2.36
C ASN A 68 -9.07 4.02 -1.11
N LEU A 69 -8.02 4.79 -1.33
CA LEU A 69 -7.28 5.51 -0.31
C LEU A 69 -7.79 6.95 -0.20
N SER A 70 -7.65 7.55 0.98
CA SER A 70 -7.70 9.00 1.12
C SER A 70 -6.36 9.49 1.67
N TRP A 71 -5.76 10.49 1.04
CA TRP A 71 -4.55 11.12 1.57
C TRP A 71 -4.84 12.55 1.98
N ARG A 72 -4.21 12.99 3.07
CA ARG A 72 -4.39 14.31 3.66
C ARG A 72 -3.05 15.02 3.78
N ILE A 73 -2.89 16.12 3.07
CA ILE A 73 -1.67 16.95 3.13
C ILE A 73 -1.97 18.17 4.00
N ARG A 74 -1.19 18.35 5.07
CA ARG A 74 -1.29 19.54 5.92
C ARG A 74 -0.71 20.75 5.19
N THR A 75 -1.44 21.86 5.20
CA THR A 75 -0.99 23.13 4.62
C THR A 75 -0.30 24.00 5.67
N PRO A 76 0.59 24.93 5.26
CA PRO A 76 1.32 25.79 6.21
C PRO A 76 0.44 26.67 7.10
N ASP A 77 -0.78 26.97 6.68
CA ASP A 77 -1.80 27.74 7.41
C ASP A 77 -2.59 26.89 8.45
N GLY A 78 -2.22 25.62 8.63
CA GLY A 78 -2.89 24.70 9.55
C GLY A 78 -4.11 23.99 8.96
N GLY A 79 -4.47 24.29 7.71
CA GLY A 79 -5.50 23.56 6.95
C GLY A 79 -5.02 22.22 6.39
N PHE A 80 -5.84 21.62 5.53
CA PHE A 80 -5.51 20.36 4.86
C PHE A 80 -6.11 20.27 3.45
N PHE A 81 -5.38 19.66 2.52
CA PHE A 81 -5.93 19.13 1.28
C PHE A 81 -6.17 17.64 1.43
N THR A 82 -7.42 17.20 1.22
CA THR A 82 -7.75 15.77 1.12
C THR A 82 -8.01 15.44 -0.34
N ARG A 83 -7.43 14.34 -0.83
CA ARG A 83 -7.75 13.79 -2.16
C ARG A 83 -7.92 12.27 -2.08
N PRO A 84 -8.89 11.70 -2.81
CA PRO A 84 -9.00 10.26 -2.96
C PRO A 84 -7.94 9.73 -3.93
N ALA A 85 -7.33 8.59 -3.61
CA ALA A 85 -6.52 7.76 -4.50
C ALA A 85 -7.24 6.47 -4.78
N MET A 86 -7.24 6.10 -6.05
CA MET A 86 -7.43 4.71 -6.39
C MET A 86 -6.06 4.13 -6.70
N GLN A 87 -5.69 3.09 -5.97
CA GLN A 87 -4.52 2.27 -6.27
C GLN A 87 -4.97 0.96 -6.88
N ARG A 88 -4.21 0.45 -7.86
CA ARG A 88 -4.48 -0.81 -8.52
C ARG A 88 -3.27 -1.71 -8.38
N PHE A 89 -3.48 -2.84 -7.72
CA PHE A 89 -2.45 -3.84 -7.46
C PHE A 89 -2.68 -5.06 -8.36
N PHE A 90 -1.58 -5.55 -8.92
CA PHE A 90 -1.52 -6.74 -9.76
C PHE A 90 -0.80 -7.84 -9.00
N GLN A 91 -1.44 -8.99 -8.83
CA GLN A 91 -0.79 -10.13 -8.20
C GLN A 91 0.25 -10.74 -9.14
N ASP A 92 1.42 -11.10 -8.59
CA ASP A 92 2.44 -11.82 -9.34
C ASP A 92 1.92 -13.22 -9.72
N PRO A 93 2.07 -13.64 -10.99
CA PRO A 93 1.52 -14.91 -11.47
C PRO A 93 2.27 -16.15 -10.93
N ILE A 94 3.50 -15.98 -10.45
CA ILE A 94 4.36 -17.05 -9.91
C ILE A 94 4.30 -17.05 -8.37
N HIS A 95 4.23 -15.87 -7.77
CA HIS A 95 4.28 -15.66 -6.33
C HIS A 95 3.01 -14.99 -5.80
N PRO A 96 1.97 -15.76 -5.38
CA PRO A 96 0.69 -15.21 -4.95
C PRO A 96 0.79 -14.15 -3.83
N GLY A 97 1.82 -14.24 -2.98
CA GLY A 97 2.09 -13.27 -1.91
C GLY A 97 2.69 -11.94 -2.36
N ILE A 98 2.90 -11.70 -3.66
CA ILE A 98 3.46 -10.44 -4.18
C ILE A 98 2.40 -9.70 -4.97
N LEU A 99 2.23 -8.40 -4.68
CA LEU A 99 1.37 -7.51 -5.44
C LEU A 99 2.13 -6.27 -5.89
N TYR A 100 2.03 -5.92 -7.17
CA TYR A 100 2.69 -4.77 -7.76
C TYR A 100 1.70 -3.65 -8.03
N LYS A 101 2.04 -2.42 -7.64
CA LYS A 101 1.36 -1.21 -8.06
C LYS A 101 2.37 -0.29 -8.73
N HIS A 102 2.43 -0.41 -10.05
CA HIS A 102 3.29 0.43 -10.91
C HIS A 102 2.48 1.38 -11.80
N ASP A 103 1.16 1.19 -11.88
CA ASP A 103 0.25 1.99 -12.71
C ASP A 103 -0.16 3.28 -11.99
N ASN A 104 0.51 4.39 -12.32
CA ASN A 104 0.19 5.69 -11.73
C ASN A 104 -0.01 6.77 -12.80
N GLU A 105 -1.15 7.47 -12.74
CA GLU A 105 -1.43 8.60 -13.64
C GLU A 105 -0.74 9.91 -13.21
N TYR A 106 -0.59 10.15 -11.89
CA TYR A 106 -0.18 11.47 -11.38
C TYR A 106 1.00 11.46 -10.41
N LEU A 107 1.15 10.38 -9.66
CA LEU A 107 2.16 10.27 -8.64
C LEU A 107 3.21 9.29 -9.18
N HIS A 108 4.38 9.76 -9.60
CA HIS A 108 5.46 8.86 -10.02
C HIS A 108 5.96 8.12 -8.78
N TYR A 109 5.32 6.99 -8.46
CA TYR A 109 5.82 6.07 -7.44
C TYR A 109 5.47 4.64 -7.79
N LYS A 110 6.29 3.70 -7.35
CA LYS A 110 5.94 2.29 -7.32
C LYS A 110 5.64 1.91 -5.89
N ASP A 111 4.74 0.95 -5.71
CA ASP A 111 4.43 0.37 -4.41
C ASP A 111 4.26 -1.14 -4.56
N ASP A 112 5.23 -1.87 -4.05
CA ASP A 112 5.26 -3.33 -4.11
C ASP A 112 4.92 -3.89 -2.73
N TRP A 113 3.92 -4.75 -2.68
CA TRP A 113 3.49 -5.43 -1.47
C TRP A 113 3.95 -6.87 -1.46
N TYR A 114 4.45 -7.29 -0.30
CA TYR A 114 4.90 -8.63 -0.01
C TYR A 114 4.16 -9.11 1.23
N ILE A 115 3.27 -10.08 1.07
CA ILE A 115 2.44 -10.60 2.14
C ILE A 115 3.24 -11.62 2.94
N LEU A 116 3.68 -11.21 4.13
CA LEU A 116 4.50 -12.03 5.03
C LEU A 116 3.65 -13.08 5.75
N SER A 117 2.42 -12.71 6.11
CA SER A 117 1.48 -13.59 6.81
C SER A 117 0.06 -13.12 6.57
N SER A 118 -0.89 -14.05 6.57
CA SER A 118 -2.31 -13.73 6.61
C SER A 118 -3.09 -14.82 7.34
N LYS A 119 -4.20 -14.42 7.94
CA LYS A 119 -5.23 -15.32 8.50
C LYS A 119 -6.57 -14.74 8.10
N ILE A 120 -7.30 -15.45 7.24
CA ILE A 120 -8.63 -15.05 6.77
C ILE A 120 -9.58 -16.24 6.97
N GLN A 121 -10.43 -16.14 7.98
CA GLN A 121 -11.41 -17.15 8.38
C GLN A 121 -12.82 -16.59 8.49
N ASN A 122 -13.02 -15.32 8.10
CA ASN A 122 -14.23 -14.51 8.32
C ASN A 122 -14.50 -14.29 9.81
N GLU A 123 -13.44 -14.12 10.59
CA GLU A 123 -13.49 -13.88 12.03
C GLU A 123 -13.03 -12.45 12.37
N PRO A 124 -13.39 -11.89 13.54
CA PRO A 124 -13.01 -10.53 13.93
C PRO A 124 -11.49 -10.31 14.05
N ASP A 125 -10.70 -11.38 14.18
CA ASP A 125 -9.24 -11.34 14.30
C ASP A 125 -8.50 -11.63 12.98
N ASP A 126 -9.22 -11.64 11.86
CA ASP A 126 -8.63 -11.76 10.53
C ASP A 126 -7.62 -10.63 10.28
N TYR A 127 -6.50 -10.98 9.66
CA TYR A 127 -5.42 -10.03 9.39
C TYR A 127 -4.63 -10.38 8.13
N VAL A 128 -4.00 -9.34 7.58
CA VAL A 128 -2.98 -9.44 6.55
C VAL A 128 -1.78 -8.62 7.01
N PHE A 129 -0.60 -9.24 7.03
CA PHE A 129 0.65 -8.57 7.36
C PHE A 129 1.44 -8.29 6.08
N VAL A 130 1.48 -7.01 5.72
CA VAL A 130 2.10 -6.51 4.50
C VAL A 130 3.46 -5.90 4.81
N TYR A 131 4.49 -6.36 4.11
CA TYR A 131 5.73 -5.61 3.91
C TYR A 131 5.62 -4.86 2.60
N TYR A 132 5.77 -3.53 2.62
CA TYR A 132 5.68 -2.71 1.42
C TYR A 132 7.01 -2.06 1.07
N ARG A 133 7.25 -1.85 -0.22
CA ARG A 133 8.38 -1.09 -0.74
C ARG A 133 7.91 -0.05 -1.74
N GLY A 134 8.13 1.21 -1.38
CA GLY A 134 7.88 2.35 -2.25
C GLY A 134 9.13 2.84 -2.96
N SER A 135 9.02 3.27 -4.22
CA SER A 135 10.06 4.06 -4.89
C SER A 135 9.47 5.28 -5.59
N ASN A 136 10.19 6.41 -5.51
CA ASN A 136 10.16 7.55 -6.46
C ASN A 136 9.95 7.15 -7.92
#